data_AF-A0AAV9ICF3-F1
#
_entry.id   AF-A0AAV9ICF3-F1
#
_cell.length_a   1.000
_cell.length_b   1.000
_cell.length_c   1.000
_cell.angle_alpha   90.00
_cell.angle_beta   90.00
_cell.angle_gamma   90.00
#
_symmetry.space_group_name_H-M   'P 1'
#
loop_
_entity.id
_entity.type
_entity.pdbx_description
1 polymer ?
#
loop_
_entity_poly.entity_id
_entity_poly.type
_entity_poly.pdbx_seq_one_letter_code
_entity_poly.pdbx_strand_id
1 'polypeptide(L)'
;MRLAWSALVPRLWRCMNNTPKSKLERILQVKRKRNFSSAGIDEKKESVDLASVSGVQACDLQLPRKIRASRKVMFPVKKTIYSQGKKIRADLPPPRLYVNAGSVKGRRLVNPPVYIRPMMSKVRSALFCMLTDMKMLRPEYRILDVFAGTGAVGIEALSQDVGRAVFVDSSADCCAAVRENLERCRFTERGEAFCSTYEDFFENPGRFQVTGTFELVSLTPPYEEVDYNRLMSSIATSSLIGPGSVVIVEYPIELGVMPPVIMDRLIGLRNRRYGRTVLGVYGVDPQPPLDARPEEFEAKRGSKLNKRADYVRMMEDQREEMES
;
A
#
# COMPACT_ATOMS: atom_id res chain seq x y z
N MET A 1 -27.03 15.67 -48.86
CA MET A 1 -28.08 14.81 -49.45
C MET A 1 -27.66 13.35 -49.35
N ARG A 2 -28.66 12.48 -49.17
CA ARG A 2 -28.59 11.08 -48.72
C ARG A 2 -28.13 10.06 -49.79
N LEU A 3 -27.51 8.98 -49.30
CA LEU A 3 -27.62 7.54 -49.68
C LEU A 3 -27.04 6.98 -51.01
N ALA A 4 -26.16 5.97 -50.87
CA ALA A 4 -26.26 4.59 -51.42
C ALA A 4 -24.94 3.83 -51.02
N TRP A 5 -24.89 2.76 -50.21
CA TRP A 5 -25.38 1.37 -50.30
C TRP A 5 -24.83 0.52 -51.45
N SER A 6 -23.88 -0.37 -51.13
CA SER A 6 -23.77 -1.77 -51.59
C SER A 6 -22.73 -2.48 -50.69
N ALA A 7 -23.10 -3.40 -49.80
CA ALA A 7 -23.52 -4.79 -49.99
C ALA A 7 -22.33 -5.78 -49.99
N LEU A 8 -22.17 -6.53 -48.89
CA LEU A 8 -21.78 -7.95 -48.89
C LEU A 8 -22.06 -8.60 -47.53
N VAL A 9 -22.88 -9.65 -47.59
CA VAL A 9 -23.44 -10.57 -46.58
C VAL A 9 -23.40 -11.96 -47.27
N PRO A 10 -23.63 -13.16 -46.70
CA PRO A 10 -23.67 -13.70 -45.31
C PRO A 10 -22.85 -15.01 -45.12
N ARG A 11 -22.76 -15.53 -43.87
CA ARG A 11 -23.24 -16.89 -43.47
C ARG A 11 -22.90 -17.24 -42.03
N LEU A 12 -23.91 -17.25 -41.14
CA LEU A 12 -24.37 -18.42 -40.36
C LEU A 12 -25.20 -17.98 -39.15
N TRP A 13 -26.48 -17.81 -39.42
CA TRP A 13 -27.58 -17.82 -38.47
C TRP A 13 -28.15 -19.23 -38.49
N ARG A 14 -27.74 -20.10 -37.55
CA ARG A 14 -28.50 -21.29 -37.09
C ARG A 14 -27.75 -21.98 -35.96
N CYS A 15 -28.09 -21.58 -34.73
CA CYS A 15 -28.33 -22.52 -33.64
C CYS A 15 -29.30 -21.82 -32.68
N MET A 16 -30.57 -22.17 -32.88
CA MET A 16 -31.72 -21.83 -32.04
C MET A 16 -31.57 -22.41 -30.64
N ASN A 17 -32.12 -21.68 -29.68
CA ASN A 17 -32.98 -22.15 -28.60
C ASN A 17 -32.45 -23.27 -27.69
N ASN A 18 -31.97 -22.87 -26.52
CA ASN A 18 -32.43 -23.46 -25.26
C ASN A 18 -32.25 -22.46 -24.11
N THR A 19 -33.37 -21.97 -23.57
CA THR A 19 -33.45 -21.24 -22.29
C THR A 19 -33.61 -22.27 -21.14
N PRO A 20 -33.39 -21.90 -19.86
CA PRO A 20 -34.46 -21.24 -19.13
C PRO A 20 -34.03 -20.04 -18.27
N LYS A 21 -34.92 -19.06 -18.26
CA LYS A 21 -35.02 -17.94 -17.32
C LYS A 21 -35.35 -18.46 -15.92
N SER A 22 -34.56 -18.13 -14.90
CA SER A 22 -35.03 -18.10 -13.50
C SER A 22 -34.02 -17.42 -12.57
N LYS A 23 -34.26 -16.15 -12.20
CA LYS A 23 -34.01 -15.59 -10.83
C LYS A 23 -34.27 -14.08 -10.66
N LEU A 24 -34.64 -13.33 -11.71
CA LEU A 24 -34.77 -11.87 -11.63
C LEU A 24 -36.21 -11.32 -11.47
N GLU A 25 -37.23 -12.17 -11.30
CA GLU A 25 -38.63 -11.72 -11.11
C GLU A 25 -39.20 -11.95 -9.69
N ARG A 26 -38.36 -12.23 -8.67
CA ARG A 26 -38.85 -12.54 -7.31
C ARG A 26 -38.60 -11.50 -6.21
N ILE A 27 -38.14 -10.28 -6.54
CA ILE A 27 -37.98 -9.20 -5.54
C ILE A 27 -38.59 -7.89 -6.05
N LEU A 28 -39.81 -7.97 -6.59
CA LEU A 28 -40.66 -6.80 -6.90
C LEU A 28 -42.10 -6.96 -6.41
N GLN A 29 -42.33 -7.71 -5.34
CA GLN A 29 -43.59 -7.70 -4.61
C GLN A 29 -43.40 -7.82 -3.10
N VAL A 30 -43.03 -6.72 -2.43
CA VAL A 30 -43.52 -6.39 -1.08
C VAL A 30 -43.49 -4.86 -0.93
N LYS A 31 -44.66 -4.28 -0.62
CA LYS A 31 -44.93 -2.90 -0.14
C LYS A 31 -45.00 -1.75 -1.17
N ARG A 32 -46.04 -1.79 -1.99
CA ARG A 32 -46.90 -0.60 -2.22
C ARG A 32 -48.01 -0.60 -1.15
N LYS A 33 -48.01 0.39 -0.25
CA LYS A 33 -49.19 1.01 0.41
C LYS A 33 -48.71 1.92 1.55
N ARG A 34 -48.71 3.24 1.33
CA ARG A 34 -49.56 4.20 2.06
C ARG A 34 -49.40 5.63 1.49
N ASN A 35 -50.56 6.27 1.38
CA ASN A 35 -50.94 7.55 0.77
C ASN A 35 -50.22 8.77 1.41
N PHE A 36 -49.82 9.81 0.66
CA PHE A 36 -50.58 10.97 0.14
C PHE A 36 -51.07 11.96 1.21
N SER A 37 -50.50 13.17 1.26
CA SER A 37 -51.24 14.45 1.27
C SER A 37 -50.31 15.67 1.15
N SER A 38 -50.73 16.58 0.27
CA SER A 38 -50.19 17.88 -0.15
C SER A 38 -50.29 19.00 0.89
N ALA A 39 -49.45 20.05 0.76
CA ALA A 39 -49.83 21.47 0.56
C ALA A 39 -48.78 22.45 1.13
N GLY A 40 -48.58 23.59 0.46
CA GLY A 40 -48.11 24.83 1.08
C GLY A 40 -46.93 25.52 0.41
N ILE A 41 -47.21 26.53 -0.42
CA ILE A 41 -46.31 27.59 -0.87
C ILE A 41 -46.37 28.72 0.18
N ASP A 42 -45.24 29.34 0.55
CA ASP A 42 -45.19 30.80 0.71
C ASP A 42 -43.75 31.36 0.72
N GLU A 43 -43.57 32.51 0.09
CA GLU A 43 -42.34 33.30 -0.01
C GLU A 43 -42.20 34.27 1.19
N LYS A 44 -40.96 34.54 1.66
CA LYS A 44 -40.42 35.91 1.87
C LYS A 44 -38.95 35.96 2.33
N LYS A 45 -38.37 37.14 2.06
CA LYS A 45 -36.97 37.59 1.94
C LYS A 45 -36.21 37.89 3.25
N GLU A 46 -34.91 38.19 3.04
CA GLU A 46 -33.91 38.92 3.87
C GLU A 46 -33.25 38.11 5.00
N SER A 47 -31.95 38.22 5.30
CA SER A 47 -30.76 38.80 4.67
C SER A 47 -29.53 38.23 5.41
N VAL A 48 -28.42 38.09 4.66
CA VAL A 48 -26.98 37.89 4.98
C VAL A 48 -26.54 37.46 6.40
N ASP A 49 -25.82 36.31 6.48
CA ASP A 49 -24.53 36.24 7.21
C ASP A 49 -23.68 35.03 6.78
N LEU A 50 -22.40 35.30 6.46
CA LEU A 50 -21.35 34.32 6.16
C LEU A 50 -20.83 33.68 7.47
N ALA A 51 -21.19 32.43 7.74
CA ALA A 51 -20.38 31.43 8.46
C ALA A 51 -21.20 30.16 8.75
N SER A 52 -21.01 29.09 7.97
CA SER A 52 -21.18 27.68 8.39
C SER A 52 -21.25 26.75 7.17
N VAL A 53 -20.10 26.38 6.61
CA VAL A 53 -20.04 25.16 5.78
C VAL A 53 -20.07 23.98 6.75
N SER A 54 -21.28 23.55 7.09
CA SER A 54 -21.53 22.32 7.82
C SER A 54 -21.88 21.20 6.85
N GLY A 55 -21.44 19.99 7.19
CA GLY A 55 -22.24 18.80 6.90
C GLY A 55 -22.00 18.12 5.56
N VAL A 56 -20.98 17.27 5.51
CA VAL A 56 -21.17 15.95 4.88
C VAL A 56 -21.02 14.92 5.97
N GLN A 57 -22.14 14.37 6.42
CA GLN A 57 -22.20 13.30 7.42
C GLN A 57 -21.52 12.05 6.86
N ALA A 58 -20.60 11.48 7.64
CA ALA A 58 -19.93 10.20 7.40
C ALA A 58 -20.89 9.00 7.60
N CYS A 59 -22.00 8.99 6.89
CA CYS A 59 -23.01 7.93 6.95
C CYS A 59 -23.36 7.54 5.51
N ASP A 60 -22.62 6.58 4.94
CA ASP A 60 -23.13 5.59 3.98
C ASP A 60 -22.06 4.61 3.44
N LEU A 61 -20.86 4.55 4.03
CA LEU A 61 -20.03 3.36 3.91
C LEU A 61 -20.60 2.25 4.80
N GLN A 62 -21.30 1.29 4.19
CA GLN A 62 -21.65 0.02 4.83
C GLN A 62 -20.39 -0.84 5.04
N LEU A 63 -19.52 -0.39 5.95
CA LEU A 63 -18.49 -1.22 6.55
C LEU A 63 -19.17 -2.18 7.56
N PRO A 64 -18.77 -3.46 7.61
CA PRO A 64 -19.34 -4.40 8.57
C PRO A 64 -19.16 -3.89 10.00
N ARG A 65 -20.26 -3.85 10.77
CA ARG A 65 -20.35 -3.37 12.16
C ARG A 65 -19.63 -4.29 13.16
N LYS A 66 -18.31 -4.46 13.04
CA LYS A 66 -17.44 -5.11 14.03
C LYS A 66 -16.00 -4.58 14.01
N ILE A 67 -15.79 -3.28 13.81
CA ILE A 67 -14.49 -2.64 14.12
C ILE A 67 -14.76 -1.26 14.76
N ARG A 68 -15.29 -1.27 15.98
CA ARG A 68 -15.33 -0.10 16.87
C ARG A 68 -15.05 -0.56 18.29
N ALA A 69 -13.79 -0.93 18.53
CA ALA A 69 -13.14 -0.96 19.84
C ALA A 69 -11.74 -1.57 19.66
N SER A 70 -10.72 -0.73 19.52
CA SER A 70 -9.35 -1.07 19.94
C SER A 70 -8.58 0.24 20.14
N ARG A 71 -8.67 0.75 21.38
CA ARG A 71 -7.82 1.80 21.91
C ARG A 71 -6.36 1.32 21.86
N LYS A 72 -5.45 2.20 21.42
CA LYS A 72 -3.97 2.11 21.53
C LYS A 72 -3.40 0.69 21.44
N VAL A 73 -3.10 0.22 20.23
CA VAL A 73 -2.28 -0.98 20.05
C VAL A 73 -0.80 -0.57 20.18
N MET A 74 -0.20 -0.90 21.31
CA MET A 74 1.23 -0.75 21.56
C MET A 74 1.94 -2.00 21.01
N PHE A 75 2.80 -1.83 19.99
CA PHE A 75 3.53 -2.95 19.37
C PHE A 75 4.66 -3.42 20.29
N PRO A 76 4.76 -4.72 20.62
CA PRO A 76 5.89 -5.25 21.37
C PRO A 76 7.10 -5.50 20.44
N VAL A 77 8.18 -4.74 20.59
CA VAL A 77 9.44 -4.96 19.87
C VAL A 77 10.28 -6.02 20.62
N LYS A 78 10.65 -7.12 19.97
CA LYS A 78 11.68 -8.05 20.48
C LYS A 78 13.01 -7.77 19.78
N LYS A 79 14.08 -7.61 20.57
CA LYS A 79 15.46 -7.29 20.14
C LYS A 79 16.18 -8.56 19.63
N THR A 80 16.25 -8.81 18.32
CA THR A 80 17.25 -9.75 17.76
C THR A 80 17.88 -9.16 16.49
N ILE A 81 18.97 -8.43 16.73
CA ILE A 81 19.59 -7.44 15.84
C ILE A 81 20.22 -8.07 14.58
N TYR A 82 19.70 -7.72 13.40
CA TYR A 82 20.49 -7.64 12.16
C TYR A 82 20.56 -6.17 11.73
N SER A 83 21.50 -5.43 12.29
CA SER A 83 21.61 -3.98 12.08
C SER A 83 21.99 -3.64 10.64
N GLN A 84 21.13 -2.92 9.93
CA GLN A 84 21.42 -2.28 8.65
C GLN A 84 22.45 -1.16 8.82
N GLY A 85 23.15 -0.79 7.75
CA GLY A 85 24.15 0.27 7.78
C GLY A 85 25.54 -0.14 8.31
N LYS A 86 25.74 -1.38 8.76
CA LYS A 86 27.10 -1.91 9.02
C LYS A 86 27.86 -2.04 7.71
N LYS A 87 29.17 -1.77 7.70
CA LYS A 87 30.04 -2.07 6.55
C LYS A 87 29.88 -3.56 6.18
N ILE A 88 29.68 -3.82 4.89
CA ILE A 88 29.59 -5.19 4.39
C ILE A 88 30.93 -5.87 4.73
N ARG A 89 30.89 -7.09 5.30
CA ARG A 89 32.11 -7.87 5.42
C ARG A 89 32.65 -8.14 4.02
N ALA A 90 33.94 -7.89 3.79
CA ALA A 90 34.54 -7.94 2.45
C ALA A 90 34.46 -9.32 1.76
N ASP A 91 34.10 -10.37 2.49
CA ASP A 91 34.05 -11.77 2.06
C ASP A 91 32.74 -12.20 1.38
N LEU A 92 31.63 -11.47 1.56
CA LEU A 92 30.35 -11.79 0.90
C LEU A 92 30.09 -10.87 -0.31
N PRO A 93 29.91 -11.43 -1.52
CA PRO A 93 29.55 -10.62 -2.68
C PRO A 93 28.17 -9.99 -2.46
N PRO A 94 27.98 -8.70 -2.79
CA PRO A 94 26.71 -8.03 -2.59
C PRO A 94 25.61 -8.70 -3.44
N PRO A 95 24.35 -8.67 -2.98
CA PRO A 95 23.24 -9.29 -3.69
C PRO A 95 23.12 -8.72 -5.11
N ARG A 96 22.94 -9.59 -6.10
CA ARG A 96 22.75 -9.14 -7.49
C ARG A 96 21.31 -8.62 -7.64
N LEU A 97 21.19 -7.30 -7.77
CA LEU A 97 19.91 -6.63 -7.97
C LEU A 97 19.77 -6.21 -9.43
N TYR A 98 18.57 -6.43 -9.98
CA TYR A 98 18.21 -6.05 -11.35
C TYR A 98 16.83 -5.42 -11.35
N VAL A 99 16.49 -4.65 -12.37
CA VAL A 99 15.11 -4.21 -12.61
C VAL A 99 14.30 -5.38 -13.21
N ASN A 100 13.13 -5.69 -12.65
CA ASN A 100 12.37 -6.89 -13.00
C ASN A 100 11.48 -6.71 -14.25
N ALA A 101 10.95 -5.51 -14.49
CA ALA A 101 9.99 -5.20 -15.55
C ALA A 101 10.10 -3.75 -16.05
N GLY A 102 9.35 -3.41 -17.10
CA GLY A 102 9.28 -2.07 -17.67
C GLY A 102 10.41 -1.74 -18.66
N SER A 103 10.57 -0.45 -18.95
CA SER A 103 11.47 0.10 -19.98
C SER A 103 12.96 -0.21 -19.79
N VAL A 104 13.41 -0.41 -18.55
CA VAL A 104 14.80 -0.75 -18.23
C VAL A 104 14.96 -2.14 -17.60
N LYS A 105 14.02 -3.04 -17.87
CA LYS A 105 14.07 -4.44 -17.44
C LYS A 105 15.44 -5.08 -17.69
N GLY A 106 15.94 -5.81 -16.71
CA GLY A 106 17.22 -6.51 -16.76
C GLY A 106 18.45 -5.64 -16.49
N ARG A 107 18.31 -4.31 -16.36
CA ARG A 107 19.43 -3.47 -15.92
C ARG A 107 19.85 -3.82 -14.50
N ARG A 108 21.15 -3.94 -14.30
CA ARG A 108 21.76 -4.23 -12.99
C ARG A 108 21.84 -2.95 -12.16
N LEU A 109 21.44 -3.06 -10.90
CA LEU A 109 21.56 -1.99 -9.91
C LEU A 109 22.84 -2.17 -9.08
N VAL A 110 23.44 -1.05 -8.71
CA VAL A 110 24.57 -0.93 -7.80
C VAL A 110 24.07 -1.00 -6.37
N ASN A 111 24.82 -1.72 -5.54
CA ASN A 111 24.61 -1.73 -4.09
C ASN A 111 25.51 -0.68 -3.44
N PRO A 112 25.04 0.00 -2.38
CA PRO A 112 25.90 0.85 -1.59
C PRO A 112 26.98 0.00 -0.87
N PRO A 113 28.11 0.61 -0.45
CA PRO A 113 29.17 -0.06 0.31
C PRO A 113 28.78 -0.43 1.77
N VAL A 114 27.50 -0.27 2.12
CA VAL A 114 26.92 -0.63 3.42
C VAL A 114 25.95 -1.78 3.28
N TYR A 115 25.82 -2.59 4.33
CA TYR A 115 24.86 -3.68 4.35
C TYR A 115 23.44 -3.10 4.38
N ILE A 116 22.71 -3.42 3.33
CA ILE A 116 21.28 -3.21 3.24
C ILE A 116 20.60 -4.55 2.99
N ARG A 117 19.37 -4.71 3.50
CA ARG A 117 18.51 -5.85 3.15
C ARG A 117 17.56 -5.40 2.04
N PRO A 118 17.86 -5.67 0.76
CA PRO A 118 16.97 -5.25 -0.32
C PRO A 118 15.67 -6.06 -0.28
N MET A 119 14.58 -5.43 -0.74
CA MET A 119 13.34 -6.14 -1.02
C MET A 119 13.62 -7.26 -2.03
N MET A 120 13.25 -8.50 -1.69
CA MET A 120 13.47 -9.65 -2.55
C MET A 120 12.80 -9.46 -3.91
N SER A 121 13.48 -9.82 -5.01
CA SER A 121 12.94 -9.64 -6.37
C SER A 121 11.54 -10.27 -6.55
N LYS A 122 11.29 -11.45 -5.97
CA LYS A 122 9.95 -12.09 -5.98
C LYS A 122 8.88 -11.27 -5.25
N VAL A 123 9.23 -10.63 -4.12
CA VAL A 123 8.31 -9.76 -3.36
C VAL A 123 8.04 -8.50 -4.14
N ARG A 124 9.08 -7.86 -4.69
CA ARG A 124 8.95 -6.67 -5.53
C ARG A 124 8.11 -6.95 -6.78
N SER A 125 8.33 -8.07 -7.48
CA SER A 125 7.47 -8.46 -8.62
C SER A 125 6.01 -8.65 -8.22
N ALA A 126 5.75 -9.24 -7.05
CA ALA A 126 4.38 -9.40 -6.56
C ALA A 126 3.74 -8.06 -6.16
N LEU A 127 4.52 -7.15 -5.57
CA LEU A 127 4.10 -5.77 -5.29
C LEU A 127 3.64 -5.07 -6.57
N PHE A 128 4.49 -5.05 -7.60
CA PHE A 128 4.14 -4.36 -8.85
C PHE A 128 2.95 -5.01 -9.57
N CYS A 129 2.81 -6.34 -9.50
CA CYS A 129 1.61 -7.01 -10.00
C CYS A 129 0.32 -6.51 -9.30
N MET A 130 0.37 -6.26 -7.99
CA MET A 130 -0.76 -5.68 -7.25
C MET A 130 -1.01 -4.22 -7.64
N LEU A 131 0.04 -3.43 -7.81
CA LEU A 131 -0.08 -2.03 -8.24
C LEU A 131 -0.65 -1.89 -9.66
N THR A 132 -0.30 -2.79 -10.57
CA THR A 132 -0.88 -2.85 -11.91
C THR A 132 -2.39 -3.14 -11.85
N ASP A 133 -2.81 -4.13 -11.04
CA ASP A 133 -4.21 -4.48 -10.83
C ASP A 133 -5.02 -3.30 -10.26
N MET A 134 -4.41 -2.55 -9.33
CA MET A 134 -4.97 -1.31 -8.76
C MET A 134 -4.90 -0.10 -9.70
N LYS A 135 -4.32 -0.23 -10.90
CA LYS A 135 -4.13 0.86 -11.89
C LYS A 135 -3.34 2.06 -11.34
N MET A 136 -2.34 1.76 -10.50
CA MET A 136 -1.51 2.75 -9.82
C MET A 136 -0.18 3.07 -10.55
N LEU A 137 0.07 2.48 -11.72
CA LEU A 137 1.28 2.70 -12.49
C LEU A 137 0.95 3.61 -13.68
N ARG A 138 1.17 4.92 -13.52
CA ARG A 138 0.77 5.94 -14.50
C ARG A 138 1.79 7.06 -14.70
N PRO A 139 1.92 7.61 -15.92
CA PRO A 139 2.85 8.70 -16.22
C PRO A 139 2.66 9.97 -15.39
N GLU A 140 1.44 10.27 -14.96
CA GLU A 140 1.13 11.42 -14.13
C GLU A 140 1.45 11.22 -12.65
N TYR A 141 1.73 9.98 -12.21
CA TYR A 141 1.93 9.67 -10.80
C TYR A 141 3.36 9.86 -10.31
N ARG A 142 3.47 10.08 -9.01
CA ARG A 142 4.70 10.27 -8.26
C ARG A 142 4.82 9.18 -7.21
N ILE A 143 6.00 8.58 -7.11
CA ILE A 143 6.34 7.66 -6.04
C ILE A 143 7.31 8.32 -5.04
N LEU A 144 7.06 8.12 -3.76
CA LEU A 144 8.00 8.40 -2.68
C LEU A 144 8.54 7.07 -2.15
N ASP A 145 9.84 6.83 -2.30
CA ASP A 145 10.54 5.64 -1.80
C ASP A 145 11.35 6.01 -0.55
N VAL A 146 10.79 5.72 0.61
CA VAL A 146 11.39 6.02 1.92
C VAL A 146 12.17 4.81 2.40
N PHE A 147 13.36 5.04 2.95
CA PHE A 147 14.37 4.01 3.20
C PHE A 147 14.83 3.36 1.89
N ALA A 148 15.14 4.22 0.91
CA ALA A 148 15.36 3.82 -0.48
C ALA A 148 16.45 2.75 -0.65
N GLY A 149 17.51 2.77 0.16
CA GLY A 149 18.65 1.86 0.06
C GLY A 149 19.32 1.95 -1.31
N THR A 150 19.02 1.00 -2.20
CA THR A 150 19.48 1.01 -3.61
C THR A 150 18.60 1.83 -4.56
N GLY A 151 17.42 2.25 -4.12
CA GLY A 151 16.36 2.81 -4.95
C GLY A 151 15.62 1.74 -5.77
N ALA A 152 15.75 0.47 -5.39
CA ALA A 152 15.24 -0.67 -6.15
C ALA A 152 13.71 -0.63 -6.38
N VAL A 153 12.92 -0.06 -5.46
CA VAL A 153 11.46 0.01 -5.61
C VAL A 153 11.07 1.22 -6.46
N GLY A 154 11.58 2.41 -6.15
CA GLY A 154 11.29 3.61 -6.93
C GLY A 154 11.77 3.53 -8.39
N ILE A 155 12.93 2.92 -8.66
CA ILE A 155 13.41 2.71 -10.05
C ILE A 155 12.53 1.72 -10.81
N GLU A 156 12.04 0.67 -10.14
CA GLU A 156 11.12 -0.29 -10.74
C GLU A 156 9.79 0.39 -11.11
N ALA A 157 9.33 1.34 -10.29
CA ALA A 157 8.16 2.16 -10.59
C ALA A 157 8.38 3.08 -11.80
N LEU A 158 9.52 3.77 -11.88
CA LEU A 158 9.89 4.59 -13.04
C LEU A 158 9.97 3.76 -14.33
N SER A 159 10.49 2.52 -14.21
CA SER A 159 10.57 1.57 -15.31
C SER A 159 9.19 1.16 -15.83
N GLN A 160 8.20 1.05 -14.95
CA GLN A 160 6.81 0.70 -15.26
C GLN A 160 5.90 1.94 -15.34
N ASP A 161 6.38 3.00 -15.99
CA ASP A 161 5.63 4.20 -16.38
C ASP A 161 5.23 5.19 -15.29
N VAL A 162 5.66 5.04 -14.02
CA VAL A 162 5.43 6.11 -13.01
C VAL A 162 6.23 7.36 -13.35
N GLY A 163 5.60 8.53 -13.42
CA GLY A 163 6.19 9.77 -13.92
C GLY A 163 7.46 10.22 -13.21
N ARG A 164 7.39 10.35 -11.87
CA ARG A 164 8.52 10.82 -11.04
C ARG A 164 8.71 9.97 -9.79
N ALA A 165 9.94 9.91 -9.30
CA ALA A 165 10.29 9.24 -8.06
C ALA A 165 11.12 10.16 -7.16
N VAL A 166 10.75 10.24 -5.89
CA VAL A 166 11.55 10.86 -4.84
C VAL A 166 12.05 9.77 -3.92
N PHE A 167 13.35 9.76 -3.66
CA PHE A 167 14.02 8.77 -2.83
C PHE A 167 14.52 9.46 -1.56
N VAL A 168 14.23 8.88 -0.40
CA VAL A 168 14.67 9.41 0.89
C VAL A 168 15.39 8.32 1.65
N ASP A 169 16.63 8.59 2.05
CA ASP A 169 17.44 7.70 2.88
C ASP A 169 18.37 8.51 3.78
N SER A 170 18.62 8.07 5.00
CA SER A 170 19.52 8.78 5.92
C SER A 170 21.00 8.50 5.65
N SER A 171 21.30 7.40 4.93
CA SER A 171 22.66 7.02 4.58
C SER A 171 23.12 7.72 3.30
N ALA A 172 24.22 8.47 3.41
CA ALA A 172 24.85 9.11 2.25
C ALA A 172 25.30 8.09 1.19
N ASP A 173 25.76 6.91 1.63
CA ASP A 173 26.13 5.80 0.75
C ASP A 173 24.93 5.26 -0.05
N CYS A 174 23.77 5.12 0.60
CA CYS A 174 22.53 4.73 -0.07
C CYS A 174 22.08 5.80 -1.08
N CYS A 175 22.09 7.08 -0.70
CA CYS A 175 21.78 8.16 -1.63
C CYS A 175 22.71 8.17 -2.86
N ALA A 176 24.01 7.96 -2.66
CA ALA A 176 24.98 7.91 -3.74
C ALA A 176 24.67 6.76 -4.70
N ALA A 177 24.37 5.57 -4.16
CA ALA A 177 23.95 4.43 -4.95
C ALA A 177 22.64 4.69 -5.72
N VAL A 178 21.66 5.38 -5.12
CA VAL A 178 20.43 5.79 -5.82
C VAL A 178 20.75 6.70 -7.00
N ARG A 179 21.57 7.73 -6.82
CA ARG A 179 21.95 8.67 -7.90
C ARG A 179 22.65 7.95 -9.04
N GLU A 180 23.62 7.08 -8.73
CA GLU A 180 24.30 6.26 -9.74
C GLU A 180 23.31 5.33 -10.48
N ASN A 181 22.37 4.73 -9.76
CA ASN A 181 21.37 3.86 -10.36
C ASN A 181 20.39 4.63 -11.26
N LEU A 182 20.04 5.87 -10.91
CA LEU A 182 19.25 6.76 -11.76
C LEU A 182 19.99 7.10 -13.05
N GLU A 183 21.29 7.38 -13.01
CA GLU A 183 22.13 7.60 -14.19
C GLU A 183 22.18 6.36 -15.08
N ARG A 184 22.48 5.18 -14.50
CA ARG A 184 22.55 3.90 -15.22
C ARG A 184 21.24 3.52 -15.89
N CYS A 185 20.12 3.91 -15.29
CA CYS A 185 18.77 3.67 -15.81
C CYS A 185 18.23 4.83 -16.67
N ARG A 186 18.99 5.93 -16.84
CA ARG A 186 18.57 7.14 -17.58
C ARG A 186 17.29 7.78 -17.03
N PHE A 187 17.21 7.86 -15.71
CA PHE A 187 16.08 8.42 -14.97
C PHE A 187 16.44 9.68 -14.15
N THR A 188 17.59 10.30 -14.41
CA THR A 188 18.06 11.51 -13.70
C THR A 188 17.07 12.69 -13.77
N GLU A 189 16.30 12.83 -14.86
CA GLU A 189 15.29 13.89 -14.99
C GLU A 189 13.96 13.57 -14.27
N ARG A 190 13.76 12.31 -13.89
CA ARG A 190 12.53 11.78 -13.30
C ARG A 190 12.71 11.35 -11.84
N GLY A 191 13.94 11.23 -11.36
CA GLY A 191 14.29 10.74 -10.03
C GLY A 191 15.12 11.76 -9.25
N GLU A 192 14.77 11.98 -7.98
CA GLU A 192 15.52 12.85 -7.08
C GLU A 192 15.77 12.17 -5.74
N ALA A 193 17.01 12.25 -5.23
CA ALA A 193 17.42 11.58 -4.00
C ALA A 193 17.83 12.58 -2.91
N PHE A 194 17.15 12.52 -1.76
CA PHE A 194 17.41 13.35 -0.59
C PHE A 194 18.04 12.52 0.53
N CYS A 195 19.17 13.02 1.04
CA CYS A 195 19.82 12.42 2.20
C CYS A 195 19.28 13.05 3.48
N SER A 196 18.26 12.42 4.05
CA SER A 196 17.62 12.87 5.28
C SER A 196 16.95 11.71 5.99
N THR A 197 16.66 11.88 7.28
CA THR A 197 15.78 10.95 7.98
C THR A 197 14.35 11.12 7.48
N TYR A 198 13.54 10.07 7.58
CA TYR A 198 12.14 10.16 7.15
C TYR A 198 11.37 11.17 8.01
N GLU A 199 11.71 11.29 9.30
CA GLU A 199 11.10 12.27 10.20
C GLU A 199 11.31 13.70 9.69
N ASP A 200 12.55 14.12 9.44
CA ASP A 200 12.85 15.46 8.95
C ASP A 200 12.22 15.72 7.57
N PHE A 201 12.21 14.70 6.70
CA PHE A 201 11.58 14.83 5.38
C PHE A 201 10.06 15.07 5.46
N PHE A 202 9.35 14.35 6.33
CA PHE A 202 7.90 14.52 6.47
C PHE A 202 7.51 15.75 7.30
N GLU A 203 8.32 16.14 8.29
CA GLU A 203 8.08 17.32 9.13
C GLU A 203 8.43 18.62 8.37
N ASN A 204 9.47 18.61 7.53
CA ASN A 204 10.00 19.80 6.86
C ASN A 204 10.07 19.68 5.32
N PRO A 205 8.98 19.33 4.62
CA PRO A 205 9.01 19.12 3.16
C PRO A 205 9.46 20.36 2.36
N GLY A 206 9.18 21.56 2.87
CA GLY A 206 9.60 22.82 2.26
C GLY A 206 11.11 22.99 2.16
N ARG A 207 11.89 22.39 3.09
CA ARG A 207 13.36 22.39 3.04
C ARG A 207 13.90 21.66 1.81
N PHE A 208 13.17 20.65 1.35
CA PHE A 208 13.51 19.82 0.20
C PHE A 208 12.86 20.31 -1.10
N GLN A 209 12.11 21.42 -1.05
CA GLN A 209 11.32 21.95 -2.18
C GLN A 209 10.32 20.92 -2.75
N VAL A 210 9.96 19.92 -1.95
CA VAL A 210 8.99 18.90 -2.32
C VAL A 210 7.61 19.44 -2.00
N THR A 211 6.82 19.66 -3.04
CA THR A 211 5.43 20.12 -2.94
C THR A 211 4.48 19.10 -3.56
N GLY A 212 3.19 19.22 -3.22
CA GLY A 212 2.14 18.32 -3.69
C GLY A 212 2.18 16.95 -3.02
N THR A 213 1.29 16.07 -3.47
CA THR A 213 1.14 14.72 -2.91
C THR A 213 1.81 13.66 -3.77
N PHE A 214 2.02 12.48 -3.20
CA PHE A 214 2.50 11.28 -3.89
C PHE A 214 1.40 10.24 -3.97
N GLU A 215 1.14 9.70 -5.15
CA GLU A 215 0.14 8.65 -5.35
C GLU A 215 0.64 7.30 -4.85
N LEU A 216 1.96 7.08 -4.84
CA LEU A 216 2.60 5.88 -4.32
C LEU A 216 3.60 6.23 -3.23
N VAL A 217 3.55 5.52 -2.10
CA VAL A 217 4.53 5.65 -1.03
C VAL A 217 5.05 4.27 -0.66
N SER A 218 6.32 4.01 -0.90
CA SER A 218 7.02 2.78 -0.54
C SER A 218 7.78 2.99 0.77
N LEU A 219 7.56 2.11 1.74
CA LEU A 219 8.25 2.09 3.02
C LEU A 219 8.97 0.74 3.15
N THR A 220 10.29 0.74 3.02
CA THR A 220 11.14 -0.44 3.26
C THR A 220 12.06 -0.23 4.44
N PRO A 221 11.53 0.02 5.65
CA PRO A 221 12.34 0.33 6.81
C PRO A 221 13.28 -0.83 7.18
N PRO A 222 14.43 -0.52 7.81
CA PRO A 222 15.31 -1.53 8.40
C PRO A 222 14.68 -2.19 9.63
N TYR A 223 13.66 -3.03 9.41
CA TYR A 223 12.94 -3.87 10.39
C TYR A 223 12.97 -3.36 11.83
N GLU A 224 13.87 -3.88 12.67
CA GLU A 224 13.88 -3.65 14.12
C GLU A 224 14.43 -2.27 14.54
N GLU A 225 14.95 -1.49 13.60
CA GLU A 225 15.52 -0.15 13.87
C GLU A 225 14.48 0.98 13.76
N VAL A 226 13.26 0.67 13.34
CA VAL A 226 12.21 1.67 13.12
C VAL A 226 10.99 1.39 13.99
N ASP A 227 10.47 2.44 14.62
CA ASP A 227 9.16 2.39 15.26
C ASP A 227 8.05 2.52 14.20
N TYR A 228 7.43 1.39 13.86
CA TYR A 228 6.34 1.34 12.90
C TYR A 228 5.10 2.13 13.34
N ASN A 229 4.83 2.31 14.64
CA ASN A 229 3.75 3.20 15.08
C ASN A 229 4.04 4.62 14.65
N ARG A 230 5.23 5.12 15.00
CA ARG A 230 5.64 6.48 14.66
C ARG A 230 5.68 6.69 13.15
N LEU A 231 6.26 5.74 12.41
CA LEU A 231 6.32 5.80 10.94
C LEU A 231 4.92 5.90 10.33
N MET A 232 4.02 4.97 10.67
CA MET A 232 2.68 4.97 10.09
C MET A 232 1.85 6.19 10.54
N SER A 233 2.07 6.70 11.75
CA SER A 233 1.48 7.94 12.20
C SER A 233 1.96 9.14 11.38
N SER A 234 3.27 9.28 11.16
CA SER A 234 3.85 10.36 10.34
C SER A 234 3.29 10.35 8.92
N ILE A 235 3.11 9.16 8.33
CA ILE A 235 2.52 8.97 7.01
C ILE A 235 1.07 9.45 6.98
N ALA A 236 0.26 9.02 7.93
CA ALA A 236 -1.14 9.39 7.99
C ALA A 236 -1.37 10.87 8.34
N THR A 237 -0.42 11.56 8.97
CA THR A 237 -0.54 13.01 9.21
C THR A 237 0.17 13.86 8.16
N SER A 238 0.93 13.26 7.23
CA SER A 238 1.73 14.01 6.27
C SER A 238 0.86 14.77 5.26
N SER A 239 1.28 16.00 4.94
CA SER A 239 0.72 16.79 3.84
C SER A 239 1.18 16.30 2.46
N LEU A 240 2.22 15.47 2.40
CA LEU A 240 2.73 14.87 1.16
C LEU A 240 1.89 13.67 0.69
N ILE A 241 0.90 13.25 1.48
CA ILE A 241 0.12 12.04 1.22
C ILE A 241 -1.34 12.45 1.20
N GLY A 242 -1.96 12.31 0.03
CA GLY A 242 -3.31 12.79 -0.24
C GLY A 242 -4.34 11.65 -0.29
N PRO A 243 -5.64 12.00 -0.36
CA PRO A 243 -6.68 11.04 -0.67
C PRO A 243 -6.41 10.31 -1.98
N GLY A 244 -6.59 8.99 -2.00
CA GLY A 244 -6.33 8.13 -3.15
C GLY A 244 -4.89 7.61 -3.25
N SER A 245 -3.95 8.12 -2.43
CA SER A 245 -2.59 7.59 -2.36
C SER A 245 -2.58 6.15 -1.83
N VAL A 246 -1.64 5.34 -2.32
CA VAL A 246 -1.39 3.98 -1.87
C VAL A 246 -0.05 3.92 -1.14
N VAL A 247 -0.10 3.49 0.11
CA VAL A 247 1.06 3.28 0.99
C VAL A 247 1.39 1.80 1.05
N ILE A 248 2.63 1.47 0.76
CA ILE A 248 3.18 0.12 0.81
C ILE A 248 4.18 0.06 1.94
N VAL A 249 4.04 -0.93 2.82
CA VAL A 249 4.93 -1.13 3.95
C VAL A 249 5.47 -2.55 3.98
N GLU A 250 6.79 -2.69 3.95
CA GLU A 250 7.48 -3.94 4.24
C GLU A 250 7.75 -4.06 5.74
N TYR A 251 7.32 -5.15 6.35
CA TYR A 251 7.57 -5.41 7.77
C TYR A 251 7.84 -6.89 8.07
N PRO A 252 8.56 -7.20 9.15
CA PRO A 252 8.85 -8.58 9.53
C PRO A 252 7.61 -9.24 10.14
N ILE A 253 7.44 -10.54 9.91
CA ILE A 253 6.34 -11.31 10.52
C ILE A 253 6.36 -11.26 12.06
N GLU A 254 7.53 -11.04 12.66
CA GLU A 254 7.72 -10.87 14.09
C GLU A 254 6.95 -9.69 14.68
N LEU A 255 6.64 -8.67 13.88
CA LEU A 255 5.83 -7.53 14.30
C LEU A 255 4.35 -7.93 14.55
N GLY A 256 3.94 -9.11 14.09
CA GLY A 256 2.54 -9.52 14.06
C GLY A 256 1.81 -8.89 12.88
N VAL A 257 0.48 -8.91 12.89
CA VAL A 257 -0.33 -8.31 11.82
C VAL A 257 -0.57 -6.84 12.12
N MET A 258 -0.28 -5.97 11.15
CA MET A 258 -0.57 -4.54 11.29
C MET A 258 -2.09 -4.28 11.32
N PRO A 259 -2.56 -3.20 12.00
CA PRO A 259 -3.97 -2.86 12.06
C PRO A 259 -4.57 -2.62 10.66
N PRO A 260 -5.81 -3.07 10.40
CA PRO A 260 -6.50 -2.82 9.13
C PRO A 260 -6.88 -1.35 8.94
N VAL A 261 -6.96 -0.57 10.02
CA VAL A 261 -7.26 0.86 9.98
C VAL A 261 -6.28 1.58 10.90
N ILE A 262 -5.64 2.64 10.40
CA ILE A 262 -4.72 3.49 11.16
C ILE A 262 -5.21 4.93 11.07
N MET A 263 -5.54 5.51 12.23
CA MET A 263 -6.02 6.89 12.40
C MET A 263 -7.18 7.26 11.48
N ASP A 264 -8.09 6.31 11.21
CA ASP A 264 -9.27 6.44 10.34
C ASP A 264 -8.98 6.89 8.90
N ARG A 265 -7.70 6.98 8.53
CA ARG A 265 -7.23 7.54 7.26
C ARG A 265 -6.57 6.49 6.37
N LEU A 266 -5.74 5.64 6.96
CA LEU A 266 -5.11 4.53 6.23
C LEU A 266 -5.99 3.28 6.39
N ILE A 267 -6.47 2.77 5.27
CA ILE A 267 -7.33 1.59 5.21
C ILE A 267 -6.57 0.47 4.49
N GLY A 268 -6.43 -0.67 5.17
CA GLY A 268 -5.73 -1.84 4.66
C GLY A 268 -6.44 -2.45 3.45
N LEU A 269 -5.72 -2.56 2.34
CA LEU A 269 -6.18 -3.14 1.07
C LEU A 269 -5.66 -4.56 0.87
N ARG A 270 -4.38 -4.81 1.18
CA ARG A 270 -3.71 -6.11 1.08
C ARG A 270 -2.72 -6.29 2.22
N ASN A 271 -2.52 -7.53 2.64
CA ASN A 271 -1.51 -7.89 3.60
C ASN A 271 -0.98 -9.30 3.34
N ARG A 272 0.12 -9.38 2.56
CA ARG A 272 0.61 -10.65 2.02
C ARG A 272 1.95 -11.05 2.60
N ARG A 273 2.02 -12.30 3.07
CA ARG A 273 3.23 -12.91 3.62
C ARG A 273 4.09 -13.54 2.52
N TYR A 274 5.38 -13.23 2.54
CA TYR A 274 6.43 -13.80 1.71
C TYR A 274 7.59 -14.28 2.60
N GLY A 275 7.48 -15.52 3.09
CA GLY A 275 8.47 -16.09 4.01
C GLY A 275 8.43 -15.38 5.37
N ARG A 276 9.48 -14.61 5.67
CA ARG A 276 9.62 -13.77 6.88
C ARG A 276 9.19 -12.32 6.66
N THR A 277 9.06 -11.89 5.41
CA THR A 277 8.57 -10.56 5.02
C THR A 277 7.05 -10.58 4.94
N VAL A 278 6.40 -9.51 5.38
CA VAL A 278 5.00 -9.20 5.09
C VAL A 278 4.93 -7.88 4.34
N LEU A 279 4.10 -7.84 3.30
CA LEU A 279 3.83 -6.65 2.50
C LEU A 279 2.41 -6.18 2.80
N GLY A 280 2.32 -5.07 3.55
CA GLY A 280 1.06 -4.36 3.79
C GLY A 280 0.85 -3.29 2.72
N VAL A 281 -0.38 -3.18 2.22
CA VAL A 281 -0.80 -2.15 1.27
C VAL A 281 -2.01 -1.44 1.87
N TYR A 282 -1.95 -0.12 1.98
CA TYR A 282 -2.96 0.75 2.55
C TYR A 282 -3.39 1.81 1.53
N GLY A 283 -4.67 2.11 1.47
CA GLY A 283 -5.20 3.29 0.77
C GLY A 283 -5.40 4.43 1.75
N VAL A 284 -5.14 5.67 1.31
CA VAL A 284 -5.33 6.90 2.09
C VAL A 284 -6.66 7.53 1.70
N ASP A 285 -7.55 7.74 2.67
CA ASP A 285 -8.94 8.22 2.46
C ASP A 285 -9.60 7.65 1.18
N PRO A 286 -9.51 6.33 0.98
CA PRO A 286 -9.73 5.78 -0.34
C PRO A 286 -11.21 5.84 -0.70
N GLN A 287 -11.50 6.29 -1.93
CA GLN A 287 -12.88 6.40 -2.42
C GLN A 287 -13.38 5.03 -2.92
N PRO A 288 -14.62 4.63 -2.61
CA PRO A 288 -15.20 3.40 -3.13
C PRO A 288 -15.31 3.38 -4.67
N PRO A 289 -15.31 2.19 -5.31
CA PRO A 289 -15.20 0.87 -4.71
C PRO A 289 -13.73 0.47 -4.49
N LEU A 290 -13.43 0.04 -3.27
CA LEU A 290 -12.14 -0.56 -2.92
C LEU A 290 -12.33 -2.06 -2.86
N ASP A 291 -11.49 -2.81 -3.57
CA ASP A 291 -11.31 -4.24 -3.29
C ASP A 291 -10.49 -4.38 -2.00
N ALA A 292 -10.96 -3.82 -0.88
CA ALA A 292 -10.29 -3.99 0.41
C ALA A 292 -10.49 -5.44 0.88
N ARG A 293 -9.42 -6.08 1.33
CA ARG A 293 -9.43 -7.46 1.84
C ARG A 293 -9.12 -7.49 3.33
N PRO A 294 -10.06 -7.05 4.19
CA PRO A 294 -9.84 -6.98 5.63
C PRO A 294 -9.45 -8.33 6.24
N GLU A 295 -9.85 -9.45 5.64
CA GLU A 295 -9.44 -10.80 6.04
C GLU A 295 -7.93 -11.04 5.95
N GLU A 296 -7.20 -10.31 5.11
CA GLU A 296 -5.73 -10.39 5.06
C GLU A 296 -5.08 -9.71 6.29
N PHE A 297 -5.81 -8.81 6.96
CA PHE A 297 -5.40 -8.14 8.19
C PHE A 297 -5.93 -8.83 9.46
N GLU A 298 -6.67 -9.93 9.30
CA GLU A 298 -7.01 -10.80 10.42
C GLU A 298 -5.83 -11.74 10.68
N ALA A 299 -5.40 -11.83 11.95
CA ALA A 299 -4.49 -12.88 12.34
C ALA A 299 -5.18 -14.23 12.07
N LYS A 300 -4.71 -14.98 11.05
CA LYS A 300 -5.25 -16.30 10.73
C LYS A 300 -5.28 -17.17 11.98
N ARG A 301 -6.47 -17.39 12.56
CA ARG A 301 -6.69 -18.43 13.57
C ARG A 301 -6.30 -19.76 12.93
N GLY A 302 -5.12 -20.28 13.26
CA GLY A 302 -4.67 -21.60 12.81
C GLY A 302 -3.35 -21.67 12.04
N SER A 303 -2.65 -20.56 11.74
CA SER A 303 -1.26 -20.69 11.27
C SER A 303 -0.36 -20.97 12.47
N LYS A 304 0.06 -22.22 12.65
CA LYS A 304 1.00 -22.71 13.67
C LYS A 304 2.06 -21.66 14.05
N LEU A 305 1.80 -20.94 15.13
CA LEU A 305 2.79 -20.22 15.92
C LEU A 305 2.56 -20.62 17.38
N ASN A 306 2.53 -21.93 17.62
CA ASN A 306 2.42 -22.50 18.95
C ASN A 306 3.80 -22.69 19.61
N LYS A 307 4.75 -21.78 19.34
CA LYS A 307 6.11 -21.88 19.90
C LYS A 307 6.16 -21.65 21.41
N ARG A 308 5.08 -21.17 22.03
CA ARG A 308 5.00 -20.97 23.48
C ARG A 308 4.45 -22.19 24.21
N ALA A 309 3.44 -22.87 23.67
CA ALA A 309 2.89 -24.07 24.29
C ALA A 309 3.81 -25.29 24.07
N ASP A 310 4.46 -25.40 22.91
CA ASP A 310 5.37 -26.52 22.63
C ASP A 310 6.69 -26.38 23.42
N TYR A 311 7.16 -25.15 23.70
CA TYR A 311 8.35 -24.91 24.52
C TYR A 311 8.09 -25.06 26.02
N VAL A 312 6.89 -24.70 26.49
CA VAL A 312 6.48 -24.93 27.89
C VAL A 312 6.31 -26.42 28.15
N ARG A 313 5.66 -27.17 27.25
CA ARG A 313 5.59 -28.64 27.36
C ARG A 313 6.96 -29.32 27.33
N MET A 314 7.84 -28.91 26.41
CA MET A 314 9.19 -29.49 26.32
C MET A 314 10.04 -29.19 27.57
N MET A 315 9.76 -28.10 28.28
CA MET A 315 10.45 -27.74 29.53
C MET A 315 9.81 -28.39 30.77
N GLU A 316 8.51 -28.69 30.73
CA GLU A 316 7.81 -29.45 31.76
C GLU A 316 8.20 -30.94 31.69
N ASP A 317 8.26 -31.53 30.50
CA ASP A 317 8.70 -32.91 30.27
C ASP A 317 10.16 -33.12 30.74
N GLN A 318 11.05 -32.15 30.49
CA GLN A 318 12.44 -32.21 30.98
C GLN A 318 12.60 -31.95 32.48
N ARG A 319 11.59 -31.37 33.14
CA ARG A 319 11.56 -31.21 34.60
C ARG A 319 11.13 -32.50 35.28
N GLU A 320 10.14 -33.20 34.71
CA GLU A 320 9.66 -34.49 35.22
C GLU A 320 10.70 -35.61 35.04
N GLU A 321 11.50 -35.58 33.96
CA GLU A 321 12.62 -36.52 33.77
C GLU A 321 13.84 -36.26 34.68
N MET A 322 13.95 -35.08 35.30
CA MET A 322 15.02 -34.77 36.28
C MET A 322 14.56 -34.86 37.74
N GLU A 323 13.25 -34.97 37.98
CA GLU A 323 12.65 -35.15 39.31
C GLU A 323 12.24 -36.62 39.58
N SER A 324 12.50 -37.55 38.64
CA SER A 324 12.35 -39.01 38.78
C SER A 324 13.69 -39.74 38.79
#